data_AF-A0A7X8HUP5-F1
#
_entry.id   AF-A0A7X8HUP5-F1
#
_cell.length_a   1.000
_cell.length_b   1.000
_cell.length_c   1.000
_cell.angle_alpha   90.00
_cell.angle_beta   90.00
_cell.angle_gamma   90.00
#
_symmetry.space_group_name_H-M   'P 1'
#
loop_
_entity.id
_entity.type
_entity.pdbx_description
1 polymer ?
#
loop_
_entity_poly.entity_id
_entity_poly.type
_entity_poly.pdbx_seq_one_letter_code
_entity_poly.pdbx_strand_id
1 'polypeptide(L)'
;MFMTLRYHIFTISAIFAALGIGILIGSCIIGDEGLLKEQQRIVKEIGRDIDRLKEENSRLLRSINTLEEDLAYKMNIEQKLYPLLLKDLMEGRSFFLLYNDVSEENLDELVYYLKLMNADYDFFDLKKGNWPEEKPDLSVFNHLITWNLKEDFSVNLLLNAKENFSLLSYQGDDVQDLIINIVKEVLNDK
;
A
#
# COMPACT_ATOMS: atom_id res chain seq x y z
N MET A 1 19.65 6.14 -95.60
CA MET A 1 18.78 5.15 -94.92
C MET A 1 19.34 4.79 -93.53
N PHE A 2 19.49 5.77 -92.63
CA PHE A 2 19.95 5.54 -91.23
C PHE A 2 19.05 6.25 -90.19
N MET A 3 18.29 7.26 -90.62
CA MET A 3 17.30 7.95 -89.78
C MET A 3 16.11 7.05 -89.39
N THR A 4 15.67 6.14 -90.26
CA THR A 4 14.49 5.29 -90.02
C THR A 4 14.68 4.30 -88.87
N LEU A 5 15.86 3.71 -88.73
CA LEU A 5 16.16 2.73 -87.67
C LEU A 5 16.20 3.38 -86.28
N ARG A 6 16.83 4.58 -86.18
CA ARG A 6 16.88 5.36 -84.93
C ARG A 6 15.48 5.77 -84.48
N TYR A 7 14.62 6.18 -85.41
CA TYR A 7 13.23 6.52 -85.11
C TYR A 7 12.44 5.31 -84.59
N HIS A 8 12.55 4.15 -85.22
CA HIS A 8 11.87 2.92 -84.76
C HIS A 8 12.27 2.52 -83.34
N ILE A 9 13.57 2.55 -83.03
CA ILE A 9 14.07 2.26 -81.67
C ILE A 9 13.52 3.25 -80.65
N PHE A 10 13.46 4.53 -81.00
CA PHE A 10 12.90 5.56 -80.13
C PHE A 10 11.41 5.33 -79.84
N THR A 11 10.61 5.02 -80.85
CA THR A 11 9.18 4.72 -80.66
C THR A 11 8.94 3.44 -79.85
N ILE A 12 9.71 2.37 -80.07
CA ILE A 12 9.58 1.13 -79.29
C ILE A 12 9.93 1.41 -77.82
N SER A 13 11.01 2.15 -77.57
CA SER A 13 11.38 2.55 -76.21
C SER A 13 10.30 3.41 -75.55
N ALA A 14 9.70 4.34 -76.28
CA ALA A 14 8.60 5.17 -75.79
C ALA A 14 7.33 4.35 -75.46
N ILE A 15 6.98 3.36 -76.29
CA ILE A 15 5.85 2.47 -76.05
C ILE A 15 6.08 1.62 -74.79
N PHE A 16 7.28 1.05 -74.64
CA PHE A 16 7.64 0.29 -73.45
C PHE A 16 7.67 1.15 -72.19
N ALA A 17 8.17 2.39 -72.27
CA ALA A 17 8.13 3.33 -71.17
C ALA A 17 6.70 3.68 -70.76
N ALA A 18 5.82 3.96 -71.73
CA ALA A 18 4.41 4.24 -71.48
C ALA A 18 3.69 3.03 -70.85
N LEU A 19 3.98 1.81 -71.32
CA LEU A 19 3.41 0.58 -70.77
C LEU A 19 3.90 0.32 -69.34
N GLY A 20 5.19 0.49 -69.07
CA GLY A 20 5.77 0.33 -67.75
C GLY A 20 5.19 1.32 -66.74
N ILE A 21 5.04 2.59 -67.14
CA ILE A 21 4.39 3.62 -66.33
C ILE A 21 2.90 3.28 -66.12
N GLY A 22 2.20 2.82 -67.15
CA GLY A 22 0.78 2.45 -67.05
C GLY A 22 0.53 1.31 -66.06
N ILE A 23 1.39 0.29 -66.05
CA ILE A 23 1.31 -0.83 -65.09
C ILE A 23 1.66 -0.37 -63.68
N LEU A 24 2.69 0.47 -63.51
CA LEU A 24 3.08 1.04 -62.22
C LEU A 24 1.97 1.90 -61.60
N ILE A 25 1.32 2.76 -62.39
CA ILE A 25 0.21 3.59 -61.93
C ILE A 25 -1.02 2.72 -61.64
N GLY A 26 -1.31 1.75 -62.52
CA GLY A 26 -2.44 0.84 -62.34
C GLY A 26 -2.34 -0.05 -61.09
N SER A 27 -1.13 -0.48 -60.72
CA SER A 27 -0.92 -1.30 -59.52
C SER A 27 -1.03 -0.50 -58.22
N CYS A 28 -0.59 0.77 -58.20
CA CYS A 28 -0.76 1.66 -57.05
C CYS A 28 -2.24 1.92 -56.72
N ILE A 29 -3.09 2.08 -57.74
CA ILE A 29 -4.53 2.34 -57.55
C ILE A 29 -5.28 1.17 -56.90
N ILE A 30 -4.88 -0.07 -57.19
CA ILE A 30 -5.50 -1.28 -56.63
C ILE A 30 -5.03 -1.56 -55.18
N GLY A 31 -3.82 -1.11 -54.81
CA GLY A 31 -3.28 -1.28 -53.46
C GLY A 31 -3.98 -0.43 -52.39
N ASP A 32 -4.56 0.71 -52.77
CA ASP A 32 -5.10 1.71 -51.85
C ASP A 32 -6.40 1.23 -51.17
N GLU A 33 -7.28 0.53 -51.90
CA GLU A 33 -8.54 0.00 -51.33
C GLU A 33 -8.33 -1.10 -50.28
N GLY A 34 -7.31 -1.95 -50.46
CA GLY A 34 -6.95 -3.00 -49.50
C GLY A 34 -6.34 -2.43 -48.22
N LEU A 35 -5.45 -1.43 -48.38
CA LEU A 35 -4.79 -0.74 -47.28
C LEU A 35 -5.77 0.10 -46.46
N LEU A 36 -6.71 0.79 -47.10
CA LEU A 36 -7.74 1.60 -46.43
C LEU A 36 -8.67 0.73 -45.56
N LYS A 37 -9.07 -0.46 -46.06
CA LYS A 37 -9.89 -1.42 -45.28
C LYS A 37 -9.16 -1.91 -44.04
N GLU A 38 -7.86 -2.17 -44.16
CA GLU A 38 -7.07 -2.66 -43.03
C GLU A 38 -6.85 -1.57 -41.97
N GLN A 39 -6.61 -0.32 -42.40
CA GLN A 39 -6.59 0.82 -41.49
C GLN A 39 -7.93 1.01 -40.75
N GLN A 40 -9.06 0.91 -41.45
CA GLN A 40 -10.39 0.97 -40.83
C GLN A 40 -10.61 -0.17 -39.81
N ARG A 41 -10.12 -1.37 -40.11
CA ARG A 41 -10.18 -2.52 -39.20
C ARG A 41 -9.41 -2.24 -37.91
N ILE A 42 -8.17 -1.77 -38.03
CA ILE A 42 -7.29 -1.44 -36.90
C ILE A 42 -7.92 -0.34 -36.04
N VAL A 43 -8.41 0.74 -36.66
CA VAL A 43 -9.07 1.84 -35.93
C VAL A 43 -10.30 1.34 -35.16
N LYS A 44 -11.09 0.44 -35.77
CA LYS A 44 -12.26 -0.16 -35.12
C LYS A 44 -11.88 -1.11 -33.99
N GLU A 45 -10.74 -1.76 -34.06
CA GLU A 45 -10.21 -2.62 -32.99
C GLU A 45 -9.70 -1.77 -31.82
N ILE A 46 -8.89 -0.76 -32.11
CA ILE A 46 -8.44 0.23 -31.11
C ILE A 46 -9.63 0.89 -30.40
N GLY A 47 -10.66 1.28 -31.16
CA GLY A 47 -11.88 1.86 -30.58
C GLY A 47 -12.56 0.91 -29.58
N ARG A 48 -12.69 -0.37 -29.95
CA ARG A 48 -13.27 -1.40 -29.06
C ARG A 48 -12.40 -1.64 -27.82
N ASP A 49 -11.09 -1.65 -27.97
CA ASP A 49 -10.16 -1.84 -26.85
C ASP A 49 -10.20 -0.65 -25.89
N ILE A 50 -10.28 0.58 -26.41
CA ILE A 50 -10.46 1.79 -25.60
C ILE A 50 -11.77 1.74 -24.81
N ASP A 51 -12.87 1.35 -25.45
CA ASP A 51 -14.17 1.27 -24.79
C ASP A 51 -14.18 0.19 -23.70
N ARG A 52 -13.57 -0.97 -23.97
CA ARG A 52 -13.38 -2.02 -22.98
C ARG A 52 -12.53 -1.56 -21.79
N LEU A 53 -11.41 -0.87 -22.05
CA LEU A 53 -10.54 -0.34 -20.99
C LEU A 53 -11.27 0.71 -20.14
N LYS A 54 -12.11 1.56 -20.74
CA LYS A 54 -12.93 2.52 -19.99
C LYS A 54 -13.95 1.81 -19.08
N GLU A 55 -14.56 0.74 -19.57
CA GLU A 55 -15.52 -0.03 -18.78
C GLU A 55 -14.84 -0.76 -17.61
N GLU A 56 -13.69 -1.40 -17.85
CA GLU A 56 -12.87 -2.03 -16.81
C GLU A 56 -12.42 -1.00 -15.76
N ASN A 57 -11.92 0.16 -16.18
CA ASN A 57 -11.52 1.23 -15.28
C ASN A 57 -12.70 1.71 -14.42
N SER A 58 -13.87 1.93 -15.04
CA SER A 58 -15.08 2.31 -14.32
C SER A 58 -15.53 1.26 -13.30
N ARG A 59 -15.40 -0.04 -13.62
CA ARG A 59 -15.69 -1.12 -12.68
C ARG A 59 -14.70 -1.16 -11.53
N LEU A 60 -13.40 -1.02 -11.82
CA LEU A 60 -12.35 -0.98 -10.81
C LEU A 60 -12.53 0.19 -9.84
N LEU A 61 -12.84 1.39 -10.34
CA LEU A 61 -13.12 2.56 -9.50
C LEU A 61 -14.32 2.33 -8.57
N ARG A 62 -15.39 1.67 -9.06
CA ARG A 62 -16.52 1.31 -8.20
C ARG A 62 -16.12 0.31 -7.12
N SER A 63 -15.33 -0.72 -7.48
CA SER A 63 -14.83 -1.70 -6.52
C SER A 63 -13.96 -1.06 -5.44
N ILE A 64 -13.09 -0.11 -5.83
CA ILE A 64 -12.26 0.65 -4.90
C ILE A 64 -13.15 1.43 -3.93
N ASN A 65 -14.11 2.21 -4.44
CA ASN A 65 -15.03 2.98 -3.57
C ASN A 65 -15.80 2.07 -2.60
N THR A 66 -16.30 0.91 -3.05
CA THR A 66 -17.00 -0.02 -2.16
C THR A 66 -16.08 -0.61 -1.09
N LEU A 67 -14.82 -0.90 -1.44
CA LEU A 67 -13.84 -1.41 -0.49
C LEU A 67 -13.45 -0.34 0.54
N GLU A 68 -13.31 0.91 0.11
CA GLU A 68 -13.04 2.05 1.00
C GLU A 68 -14.21 2.30 1.97
N GLU A 69 -15.45 2.23 1.49
CA GLU A 69 -16.66 2.33 2.32
C GLU A 69 -16.73 1.21 3.37
N ASP A 70 -16.50 -0.04 2.95
CA ASP A 70 -16.49 -1.20 3.86
C ASP A 70 -15.38 -1.10 4.91
N LEU A 71 -14.20 -0.62 4.51
CA LEU A 71 -13.07 -0.41 5.41
C LEU A 71 -13.38 0.70 6.43
N ALA A 72 -13.93 1.83 5.96
CA ALA A 72 -14.36 2.92 6.84
C ALA A 72 -15.43 2.46 7.85
N TYR A 73 -16.39 1.63 7.42
CA TYR A 73 -17.40 1.06 8.29
C TYR A 73 -16.80 0.14 9.36
N LYS A 74 -15.89 -0.76 8.97
CA LYS A 74 -15.15 -1.64 9.90
C LYS A 74 -14.38 -0.85 10.95
N MET A 75 -13.57 0.12 10.53
CA MET A 75 -12.82 0.98 11.44
C MET A 75 -13.74 1.72 12.43
N ASN A 76 -14.90 2.20 11.96
CA ASN A 76 -15.87 2.87 12.83
C ASN A 76 -16.45 1.94 13.91
N ILE A 77 -16.69 0.67 13.57
CA ILE A 77 -17.12 -0.34 14.53
C ILE A 77 -16.00 -0.63 15.51
N GLU A 78 -14.80 -0.89 15.01
CA GLU A 78 -13.63 -1.20 15.83
C GLU A 78 -13.36 -0.08 16.86
N GLN A 79 -13.36 1.18 16.44
CA GLN A 79 -13.18 2.33 17.34
C GLN A 79 -14.25 2.43 18.44
N LYS A 80 -15.47 1.96 18.19
CA LYS A 80 -16.57 2.02 19.17
C LYS A 80 -16.64 0.77 20.05
N LEU A 81 -16.32 -0.38 19.48
CA LEU A 81 -16.51 -1.67 20.10
C LEU A 81 -15.27 -2.11 20.89
N TYR A 82 -14.06 -1.89 20.37
CA TYR A 82 -12.84 -2.26 21.08
C TYR A 82 -12.75 -1.64 22.48
N PRO A 83 -12.97 -0.34 22.67
CA PRO A 83 -12.80 0.23 24.00
C PRO A 83 -13.87 -0.25 24.97
N LEU A 84 -15.09 -0.50 24.49
CA LEU A 84 -16.17 -1.02 25.33
C LEU A 84 -15.90 -2.47 25.77
N LEU A 85 -15.35 -3.30 24.88
CA LEU A 85 -14.98 -4.69 25.18
C LEU A 85 -13.72 -4.81 26.04
N LEU A 86 -12.78 -3.88 25.88
CA LEU A 86 -11.49 -3.90 26.55
C LEU A 86 -11.51 -3.16 27.89
N LYS A 87 -12.45 -2.25 28.12
CA LYS A 87 -12.59 -1.52 29.39
C LYS A 87 -12.73 -2.48 30.58
N ASP A 88 -13.65 -3.44 30.51
CA ASP A 88 -13.86 -4.43 31.57
C ASP A 88 -12.66 -5.39 31.74
N LEU A 89 -11.83 -5.53 30.70
CA LEU A 89 -10.65 -6.40 30.72
C LEU A 89 -9.43 -5.70 31.36
N MET A 90 -9.32 -4.39 31.16
CA MET A 90 -8.19 -3.56 31.60
C MET A 90 -8.43 -2.87 32.96
N GLU A 91 -9.66 -2.90 33.48
CA GLU A 91 -10.00 -2.25 34.75
C GLU A 91 -9.18 -2.82 35.92
N GLY A 92 -8.44 -1.94 36.61
CA GLY A 92 -7.55 -2.31 37.72
C GLY A 92 -6.18 -2.87 37.32
N ARG A 93 -5.82 -2.81 36.02
CA ARG A 93 -4.50 -3.19 35.52
C ARG A 93 -3.70 -1.96 35.13
N SER A 94 -2.45 -1.94 35.60
CA SER A 94 -1.53 -0.84 35.40
C SER A 94 -0.36 -1.28 34.53
N PHE A 95 -0.10 -0.53 33.45
CA PHE A 95 0.90 -0.83 32.44
C PHE A 95 2.04 0.19 32.48
N PHE A 96 3.28 -0.29 32.52
CA PHE A 96 4.47 0.56 32.34
C PHE A 96 5.05 0.28 30.95
N LEU A 97 5.16 1.31 30.10
CA LEU A 97 5.68 1.15 28.75
C LEU A 97 7.03 1.86 28.61
N LEU A 98 8.04 1.07 28.24
CA LEU A 98 9.34 1.52 27.77
C LEU A 98 9.33 1.53 26.24
N TYR A 99 9.77 2.61 25.63
CA TYR A 99 9.89 2.67 24.18
C TYR A 99 11.20 3.32 23.74
N ASN A 100 11.64 2.94 22.54
CA ASN A 100 12.80 3.54 21.88
C ASN A 100 12.46 3.87 20.43
N ASP A 101 12.78 5.09 20.01
CA ASP A 101 12.64 5.55 18.63
C ASP A 101 11.23 5.37 18.03
N VAL A 102 10.20 5.69 18.82
CA VAL A 102 8.79 5.67 18.37
C VAL A 102 8.38 7.11 18.01
N SER A 103 7.62 7.26 16.91
CA SER A 103 7.10 8.55 16.48
C SER A 103 6.10 9.12 17.50
N GLU A 104 6.05 10.46 17.62
CA GLU A 104 5.08 11.13 18.51
C GLU A 104 3.63 10.82 18.11
N GLU A 105 3.35 10.65 16.81
CA GLU A 105 2.02 10.26 16.29
C GLU A 105 1.57 8.88 16.77
N ASN A 106 2.46 7.88 16.76
CA ASN A 106 2.14 6.52 17.22
C ASN A 106 1.96 6.46 18.75
N LEU A 107 2.69 7.30 19.49
CA LEU A 107 2.51 7.42 20.94
C LEU A 107 1.15 8.05 21.26
N ASP A 108 0.79 9.13 20.58
CA ASP A 108 -0.52 9.78 20.76
C ASP A 108 -1.68 8.83 20.45
N GLU A 109 -1.55 8.00 19.41
CA GLU A 109 -2.52 6.95 19.10
C GLU A 109 -2.60 5.90 20.22
N LEU A 110 -1.49 5.41 20.75
CA LEU A 110 -1.48 4.45 21.86
C LEU A 110 -2.09 5.04 23.14
N VAL A 111 -1.73 6.29 23.47
CA VAL A 111 -2.29 7.03 24.61
C VAL A 111 -3.80 7.16 24.45
N TYR A 112 -4.28 7.46 23.25
CA TYR A 112 -5.70 7.58 22.95
C TYR A 112 -6.43 6.28 23.27
N TYR A 113 -5.93 5.14 22.80
CA TYR A 113 -6.53 3.84 23.10
C TYR A 113 -6.47 3.47 24.59
N LEU A 114 -5.34 3.69 25.26
CA LEU A 114 -5.19 3.40 26.69
C LEU A 114 -6.14 4.24 27.57
N LYS A 115 -6.32 5.52 27.25
CA LYS A 115 -7.33 6.37 27.89
C LYS A 115 -8.74 5.85 27.66
N LEU A 116 -9.05 5.41 26.45
CA LEU A 116 -10.37 4.91 26.08
C LEU A 116 -10.69 3.57 26.78
N MET A 117 -9.66 2.78 27.10
CA MET A 117 -9.73 1.54 27.87
C MET A 117 -9.73 1.74 29.40
N ASN A 118 -9.61 2.98 29.89
CA ASN A 118 -9.51 3.30 31.33
C ASN A 118 -8.39 2.55 32.05
N ALA A 119 -7.26 2.34 31.38
CA ALA A 119 -6.07 1.71 31.94
C ALA A 119 -5.16 2.74 32.61
N ASP A 120 -4.54 2.37 33.73
CA ASP A 120 -3.47 3.17 34.33
C ASP A 120 -2.18 2.93 33.55
N TYR A 121 -1.55 4.00 33.05
CA TYR A 121 -0.35 3.89 32.23
C TYR A 121 0.72 4.91 32.61
N ASP A 122 1.98 4.53 32.45
CA ASP A 122 3.12 5.45 32.51
C ASP A 122 4.13 5.10 31.41
N PHE A 123 4.80 6.13 30.89
CA PHE A 123 5.63 6.04 29.68
C PHE A 123 7.04 6.54 29.94
N PHE A 124 8.03 5.82 29.41
CA PHE A 124 9.41 6.29 29.48
C PHE A 124 10.16 6.12 28.15
N ASP A 125 10.70 7.24 27.66
CA ASP A 125 11.53 7.34 26.46
C ASP A 125 13.01 7.14 26.81
N LEU A 126 13.61 6.07 26.29
CA LEU A 126 15.02 5.76 26.51
C LEU A 126 15.98 6.64 25.68
N LYS A 127 15.51 7.33 24.63
CA LYS A 127 16.34 8.19 23.77
C LYS A 127 16.58 9.58 24.33
N LYS A 128 15.63 10.11 25.13
CA LYS A 128 15.65 11.52 25.61
C LYS A 128 16.42 11.76 26.92
N GLY A 129 16.91 10.73 27.60
CA GLY A 129 17.76 10.91 28.78
C GLY A 129 18.05 9.61 29.51
N ASN A 130 19.20 9.57 30.19
CA ASN A 130 19.56 8.49 31.10
C ASN A 130 18.37 8.10 31.99
N TRP A 131 18.29 6.81 32.32
CA TRP A 131 17.40 6.26 33.35
C TRP A 131 17.17 7.27 34.48
N PRO A 132 15.91 7.55 34.87
CA PRO A 132 15.62 8.63 35.81
C PRO A 132 16.38 8.39 37.12
N GLU A 133 17.06 9.42 37.64
CA GLU A 133 17.84 9.33 38.88
C GLU A 133 16.98 8.89 40.08
N GLU A 134 15.70 9.23 40.04
CA GLU A 134 14.65 8.63 40.88
C GLU A 134 14.00 7.46 40.14
N LYS A 135 14.12 6.26 40.69
CA LYS A 135 13.44 5.07 40.15
C LYS A 135 11.93 5.34 40.15
N PRO A 136 11.23 5.19 39.02
CA PRO A 136 9.77 5.26 39.01
C PRO A 136 9.23 4.21 39.99
N ASP A 137 8.14 4.52 40.67
CA ASP A 137 7.53 3.57 41.61
C ASP A 137 6.84 2.44 40.83
N LEU A 138 7.61 1.40 40.56
CA LEU A 138 7.22 0.20 39.83
C LEU A 138 6.31 -0.73 40.65
N SER A 139 6.08 -0.40 41.92
CA SER A 139 5.24 -1.19 42.83
C SER A 139 3.78 -1.22 42.36
N VAL A 140 3.34 -0.15 41.68
CA VAL A 140 1.96 0.10 41.26
C VAL A 140 1.61 -0.61 39.93
N PHE A 141 2.62 -0.97 39.14
CA PHE A 141 2.41 -1.56 37.80
C PHE A 141 2.48 -3.08 37.82
N ASN A 142 1.61 -3.75 37.06
CA ASN A 142 1.56 -5.21 36.99
C ASN A 142 2.13 -5.74 35.66
N HIS A 143 2.11 -4.93 34.61
CA HIS A 143 2.58 -5.31 33.28
C HIS A 143 3.67 -4.35 32.77
N LEU A 144 4.74 -4.91 32.19
CA LEU A 144 5.83 -4.16 31.57
C LEU A 144 5.80 -4.39 30.06
N ILE A 145 5.67 -3.32 29.28
CA ILE A 145 5.67 -3.36 27.82
C ILE A 145 6.96 -2.71 27.31
N THR A 146 7.67 -3.39 26.40
CA THR A 146 8.87 -2.83 25.75
C THR A 146 8.61 -2.71 24.25
N TRP A 147 8.67 -1.50 23.70
CA TRP A 147 8.42 -1.20 22.29
C TRP A 147 9.71 -0.79 21.57
N ASN A 148 10.05 -1.52 20.51
CA ASN A 148 11.24 -1.29 19.67
C ASN A 148 12.56 -1.35 20.47
N LEU A 149 12.55 -2.18 21.51
CA LEU A 149 13.69 -2.46 22.37
C LEU A 149 14.21 -3.87 22.10
N LYS A 150 15.52 -4.00 21.92
CA LYS A 150 16.21 -5.29 21.87
C LYS A 150 16.91 -5.46 23.20
N GLU A 151 16.43 -6.38 24.04
CA GLU A 151 17.00 -6.79 25.34
C GLU A 151 18.06 -5.83 25.89
N ASP A 152 17.60 -4.65 26.31
CA ASP A 152 18.47 -3.63 26.86
C ASP A 152 18.71 -3.86 28.36
N PHE A 153 19.87 -3.42 28.84
CA PHE A 153 20.27 -3.45 30.26
C PHE A 153 19.16 -2.93 31.19
N SER A 154 18.39 -1.95 30.72
CA SER A 154 17.23 -1.34 31.39
C SER A 154 16.05 -2.29 31.61
N VAL A 155 15.79 -3.19 30.66
CA VAL A 155 14.70 -4.20 30.78
C VAL A 155 15.07 -5.24 31.83
N ASN A 156 16.31 -5.71 31.81
CA ASN A 156 16.82 -6.64 32.83
C ASN A 156 16.88 -5.99 34.23
N LEU A 157 17.15 -4.69 34.34
CA LEU A 157 17.12 -3.97 35.62
C LEU A 157 15.71 -3.95 36.25
N LEU A 158 14.67 -3.78 35.42
CA LEU A 158 13.27 -3.78 35.87
C LEU A 158 12.76 -5.17 36.25
N LEU A 159 13.10 -6.18 35.45
CA LEU A 159 12.74 -7.58 35.73
C LEU A 159 13.41 -8.08 37.02
N ASN A 160 14.65 -7.65 37.27
CA ASN A 160 15.34 -7.95 38.52
C ASN A 160 14.83 -7.13 39.72
N ALA A 161 14.11 -6.02 39.49
CA ALA A 161 13.54 -5.18 40.56
C ALA A 161 12.19 -5.71 41.09
N LYS A 162 11.48 -6.55 40.33
CA LYS A 162 10.23 -7.22 40.76
C LYS A 162 10.05 -8.52 39.98
N GLU A 163 10.11 -9.65 40.68
CA GLU A 163 10.06 -11.00 40.10
C GLU A 163 8.71 -11.37 39.43
N ASN A 164 7.63 -10.61 39.66
CA ASN A 164 6.26 -10.92 39.19
C ASN A 164 5.74 -9.98 38.08
N PHE A 165 6.61 -9.44 37.22
CA PHE A 165 6.16 -8.66 36.06
C PHE A 165 5.84 -9.57 34.86
N SER A 166 4.66 -9.40 34.26
CA SER A 166 4.42 -9.95 32.91
C SER A 166 5.06 -9.02 31.89
N LEU A 167 6.04 -9.53 31.16
CA LEU A 167 6.82 -8.79 30.16
C LEU A 167 6.26 -9.02 28.76
N LEU A 168 5.91 -7.93 28.08
CA LEU A 168 5.52 -7.95 26.67
C LEU A 168 6.55 -7.20 25.82
N SER A 169 7.26 -7.92 24.95
CA SER A 169 8.19 -7.34 23.99
C SER A 169 7.53 -7.21 22.61
N TYR A 170 7.49 -5.99 22.08
CA TYR A 170 6.96 -5.69 20.76
C TYR A 170 8.00 -4.99 19.89
N GLN A 171 8.13 -5.46 18.65
CA GLN A 171 8.99 -4.87 17.62
C GLN A 171 8.14 -4.59 16.38
N GLY A 172 8.02 -3.33 16.00
CA GLY A 172 7.18 -2.87 14.89
C GLY A 172 6.68 -1.45 15.11
N ASP A 173 6.09 -0.86 14.08
CA ASP A 173 5.56 0.50 14.11
C ASP A 173 4.02 0.54 14.12
N ASP A 174 3.37 -0.64 14.18
CA ASP A 174 1.91 -0.76 14.15
C ASP A 174 1.32 -0.77 15.57
N VAL A 175 0.61 0.31 15.92
CA VAL A 175 -0.01 0.50 17.24
C VAL A 175 -1.13 -0.50 17.49
N GLN A 176 -1.86 -0.91 16.45
CA GLN A 176 -2.99 -1.83 16.59
C GLN A 176 -2.50 -3.23 16.97
N ASP A 177 -1.43 -3.69 16.31
CA ASP A 177 -0.79 -4.96 16.63
C ASP A 177 -0.23 -4.98 18.06
N LEU A 178 0.33 -3.86 18.53
CA LEU A 178 0.77 -3.71 19.91
C LEU A 178 -0.41 -3.88 20.89
N ILE A 179 -1.54 -3.20 20.64
CA ILE A 179 -2.74 -3.29 21.49
C ILE A 179 -3.29 -4.72 21.50
N ILE A 180 -3.36 -5.39 20.36
CA ILE A 180 -3.81 -6.78 20.26
C ILE A 180 -2.92 -7.69 21.12
N ASN A 181 -1.60 -7.46 21.11
CA ASN A 181 -0.67 -8.24 21.92
C ASN A 181 -0.84 -7.97 23.42
N ILE A 182 -1.02 -6.71 23.83
CA ILE A 182 -1.32 -6.34 25.23
C ILE A 182 -2.60 -7.05 25.69
N VAL A 183 -3.66 -7.04 24.88
CA VAL A 183 -4.93 -7.70 25.21
C VAL A 183 -4.76 -9.22 25.33
N LYS A 184 -3.99 -9.86 24.44
CA LYS A 184 -3.70 -11.30 24.52
C LYS A 184 -2.97 -11.66 25.80
N GLU A 185 -1.99 -10.86 26.19
CA GLU A 185 -1.23 -11.09 27.42
C GLU A 185 -2.12 -10.99 28.66
N VAL A 186 -2.98 -9.96 28.69
CA VAL A 186 -3.97 -9.76 29.76
C VAL A 186 -4.99 -10.91 29.84
N LEU A 187 -5.35 -11.52 28.70
CA LEU A 187 -6.23 -12.69 28.64
C LEU A 187 -5.54 -13.98 29.10
N ASN A 188 -4.24 -14.12 28.86
CA ASN A 188 -3.46 -15.29 29.26
C ASN A 188 -3.08 -15.26 30.76
N ASP A 189 -3.13 -14.09 31.39
CA ASP A 189 -2.89 -13.86 32.82
C ASP A 189 -4.14 -14.14 33.71
N LYS A 190 -5.06 -15.01 33.24
CA LYS A 190 -6.24 -15.52 33.97
C LYS A 190 -6.10 -17.00 34.25
#